data_AF-A0A820XFW5-F1
#
_entry.id   AF-A0A820XFW5-F1
#
_cell.length_a   1.000
_cell.length_b   1.000
_cell.length_c   1.000
_cell.angle_alpha   90.00
_cell.angle_beta   90.00
_cell.angle_gamma   90.00
#
_symmetry.space_group_name_H-M   'P 1'
#
loop_
_entity.id
_entity.type
_entity.pdbx_description
1 polymer ?
#
loop_
_entity_poly.entity_id
_entity_poly.type
_entity_poly.pdbx_seq_one_letter_code
_entity_poly.pdbx_strand_id
1 'polypeptide(L)'
;MFYKSDSHRELSVFKEITEIYILVPALLGLKGNLEMTLASRLSTQANIGNMDKKAELRSMIFGNIVLTQLQAIIVGFLAAIVSLAMGWVPQGHFNIRHALVLCSSSVSTASIASLALGGIMIIVIVSSHKCKINPDNIATPIAASLGDLTTLAVLAGIGGFLFKIIDNYTWLPIMITLIFLILTPIWIVISYRNEYVKDVLIHGWSPVVAAMFISSVGGIILDFAVQTLRGVAVFQPVMN
;
A
#
# COMPACT_ATOMS: atom_id res chain seq x y z
N MET A 1 13.24 -21.90 20.57
CA MET A 1 13.66 -22.45 19.26
C MET A 1 12.64 -22.20 18.13
N PHE A 2 11.41 -21.75 18.41
CA PHE A 2 10.38 -21.49 17.37
C PHE A 2 10.52 -20.14 16.63
N TYR A 3 11.16 -19.12 17.22
CA TYR A 3 11.28 -17.79 16.61
C TYR A 3 12.32 -17.68 15.47
N LYS A 4 13.28 -18.61 15.39
CA LYS A 4 14.34 -18.58 14.37
C LYS A 4 13.91 -19.22 13.05
N SER A 5 12.86 -20.04 13.05
CA SER A 5 12.37 -20.75 11.85
C SER A 5 11.48 -19.87 10.96
N ASP A 6 10.62 -19.02 11.56
CA ASP A 6 9.69 -18.19 10.78
C ASP A 6 10.41 -17.02 10.08
N SER A 7 11.39 -16.38 10.72
CA SER A 7 12.19 -15.29 10.11
C SER A 7 13.01 -15.75 8.89
N HIS A 8 13.49 -17.00 8.86
CA HIS A 8 14.19 -17.54 7.70
C HIS A 8 13.26 -17.71 6.48
N ARG A 9 11.98 -18.03 6.69
CA ARG A 9 11.01 -18.26 5.61
C ARG A 9 10.32 -16.98 5.13
N GLU A 10 10.10 -16.00 6.00
CA GLU A 10 9.67 -14.64 5.60
C GLU A 10 10.65 -14.02 4.60
N LEU A 11 11.95 -14.21 4.79
CA LEU A 11 12.96 -13.74 3.84
C LEU A 11 13.09 -14.65 2.60
N SER A 12 12.60 -15.89 2.67
CA SER A 12 12.66 -16.84 1.54
C SER A 12 11.69 -16.47 0.44
N VAL A 13 10.52 -15.89 0.76
CA VAL A 13 9.57 -15.44 -0.27
C VAL A 13 10.16 -14.38 -1.19
N PHE A 14 10.98 -13.46 -0.66
CA PHE A 14 11.66 -12.45 -1.46
C PHE A 14 12.76 -13.04 -2.35
N LYS A 15 13.36 -14.17 -1.96
CA LYS A 15 14.38 -14.86 -2.76
C LYS A 15 13.77 -15.73 -3.86
N GLU A 16 12.62 -16.34 -3.60
CA GLU A 16 11.96 -17.26 -4.52
C GLU A 16 10.98 -16.55 -5.48
N ILE A 17 10.43 -15.40 -5.07
CA ILE A 17 9.56 -14.56 -5.87
C ILE A 17 10.25 -13.19 -6.05
N THR A 18 11.14 -13.10 -7.03
CA THR A 18 11.90 -11.87 -7.32
C THR A 18 11.01 -10.72 -7.73
N GLU A 19 9.81 -11.00 -8.27
CA GLU A 19 8.78 -10.02 -8.59
C GLU A 19 8.35 -9.21 -7.35
N ILE A 20 8.59 -9.69 -6.13
CA ILE A 20 8.35 -8.90 -4.92
C ILE A 20 9.28 -7.66 -4.86
N TYR A 21 10.52 -7.75 -5.37
CA TYR A 21 11.40 -6.58 -5.42
C TYR A 21 10.91 -5.50 -6.39
N ILE A 22 10.20 -5.89 -7.46
CA ILE A 22 9.54 -4.96 -8.38
C ILE A 22 8.29 -4.35 -7.72
N LEU A 23 7.57 -5.15 -6.94
CA LEU A 23 6.35 -4.74 -6.26
C LEU A 23 6.61 -3.77 -5.09
N VAL A 24 7.71 -3.94 -4.35
CA VAL A 24 8.00 -3.16 -3.14
C VAL A 24 8.00 -1.65 -3.42
N PRO A 25 8.78 -1.11 -4.37
CA PRO A 25 8.76 0.33 -4.65
C PRO A 25 7.38 0.81 -5.14
N ALA A 26 6.65 -0.01 -5.89
CA ALA A 26 5.30 0.33 -6.34
C ALA A 26 4.31 0.51 -5.17
N LEU A 27 4.36 -0.37 -4.18
CA LEU A 27 3.53 -0.26 -2.97
C LEU A 27 3.94 0.92 -2.08
N LEU A 28 5.24 1.15 -1.91
CA LEU A 28 5.75 2.29 -1.14
C LEU A 28 5.37 3.63 -1.80
N GLY A 29 5.55 3.75 -3.12
CA GLY A 29 5.17 4.94 -3.89
C GLY A 29 3.65 5.18 -3.88
N LEU A 30 2.84 4.12 -4.02
CA LEU A 30 1.40 4.19 -3.85
C LEU A 30 1.03 4.75 -2.47
N LYS A 31 1.56 4.16 -1.40
CA LYS A 31 1.27 4.59 -0.03
C LYS A 31 1.69 6.05 0.19
N GLY A 32 2.88 6.45 -0.24
CA GLY A 32 3.35 7.83 -0.11
C GLY A 32 2.37 8.82 -0.73
N ASN A 33 1.83 8.50 -1.91
CA ASN A 33 0.87 9.34 -2.59
C ASN A 33 -0.50 9.39 -1.89
N LEU A 34 -1.03 8.25 -1.44
CA LEU A 34 -2.33 8.19 -0.76
C LEU A 34 -2.33 8.93 0.58
N GLU A 35 -1.32 8.70 1.41
CA GLU A 35 -1.23 9.29 2.75
C GLU A 35 -0.96 10.79 2.69
N MET A 36 -0.08 11.22 1.80
CA MET A 36 0.20 12.66 1.60
C MET A 36 -1.04 13.38 1.08
N THR A 37 -1.78 12.75 0.17
CA THR A 37 -3.01 13.33 -0.38
C THR A 37 -4.12 13.39 0.67
N LEU A 38 -4.28 12.34 1.49
CA LEU A 38 -5.17 12.34 2.66
C LEU A 38 -4.82 13.49 3.62
N ALA A 39 -3.53 13.61 3.97
CA ALA A 39 -3.04 14.62 4.90
C ALA A 39 -3.30 16.04 4.39
N SER A 40 -2.93 16.32 3.14
CA SER A 40 -3.13 17.63 2.50
C SER A 40 -4.61 18.03 2.47
N ARG A 41 -5.52 17.09 2.17
CA ARG A 41 -6.97 17.38 2.19
C ARG A 41 -7.47 17.71 3.58
N LEU A 42 -7.13 16.89 4.56
CA LEU A 42 -7.55 17.12 5.94
C LEU A 42 -6.93 18.40 6.51
N SER A 43 -5.67 18.71 6.20
CA SER A 43 -5.00 19.97 6.55
C SER A 43 -5.70 21.18 5.94
N THR A 44 -6.08 21.10 4.65
CA THR A 44 -6.83 22.17 3.98
C THR A 44 -8.20 22.40 4.64
N GLN A 45 -8.92 21.32 4.97
CA GLN A 45 -10.21 21.42 5.66
C GLN A 45 -10.09 21.93 7.10
N ALA A 46 -8.97 21.63 7.76
CA ALA A 46 -8.62 22.19 9.06
C ALA A 46 -8.46 23.71 8.96
N ASN A 47 -7.72 24.19 7.95
CA ASN A 47 -7.48 25.62 7.75
C ASN A 47 -8.74 26.40 7.32
N ILE A 48 -9.68 25.76 6.64
CA ILE A 48 -10.98 26.36 6.26
C ILE A 48 -11.97 26.40 7.45
N GLY A 49 -11.70 25.68 8.54
CA GLY A 49 -12.54 25.64 9.75
C GLY A 49 -13.64 24.57 9.74
N ASN A 50 -13.72 23.73 8.70
CA ASN A 50 -14.70 22.65 8.61
C ASN A 50 -14.42 21.51 9.63
N MET A 51 -13.24 21.48 10.24
CA MET A 51 -12.91 20.53 11.32
C MET A 51 -13.56 20.84 12.67
N ASP A 52 -14.09 22.06 12.87
CA ASP A 52 -14.71 22.45 14.14
C ASP A 52 -16.06 21.76 14.37
N LYS A 53 -16.77 21.44 13.29
CA LYS A 53 -18.05 20.73 13.35
C LYS A 53 -17.82 19.22 13.34
N LYS A 54 -18.20 18.56 14.44
CA LYS A 54 -18.09 17.09 14.61
C LYS A 54 -18.79 16.27 13.52
N ALA A 55 -19.82 16.81 12.86
CA ALA A 55 -20.52 16.12 11.78
C ALA A 55 -19.69 16.14 10.49
N GLU A 56 -19.21 17.31 10.09
CA GLU A 56 -18.34 17.50 8.91
C GLU A 56 -17.02 16.73 9.10
N LEU A 57 -16.40 16.84 10.29
CA LEU A 57 -15.18 16.08 10.62
C LEU A 57 -15.35 14.57 10.44
N ARG A 58 -16.46 14.00 10.94
CA ARG A 58 -16.73 12.56 10.79
C ARG A 58 -16.98 12.18 9.33
N SER A 59 -17.71 13.00 8.59
CA SER A 59 -17.97 12.78 7.16
C SER A 59 -16.67 12.81 6.35
N MET A 60 -15.78 13.79 6.63
CA MET A 60 -14.47 13.91 6.00
C MET A 60 -13.56 12.73 6.30
N ILE A 61 -13.44 12.34 7.57
CA ILE A 61 -12.62 11.20 8.00
C ILE A 61 -13.11 9.91 7.33
N PHE A 62 -14.40 9.63 7.46
CA PHE A 62 -14.98 8.42 6.91
C PHE A 62 -14.84 8.37 5.39
N GLY A 63 -15.18 9.46 4.69
CA GLY A 63 -15.06 9.54 3.24
C GLY A 63 -13.64 9.29 2.76
N ASN A 64 -12.65 9.89 3.42
CA ASN A 64 -11.26 9.71 3.01
C ASN A 64 -10.71 8.32 3.35
N ILE A 65 -11.06 7.71 4.48
CA ILE A 65 -10.69 6.31 4.76
C ILE A 65 -11.29 5.39 3.69
N VAL A 66 -12.55 5.61 3.31
CA VAL A 66 -13.22 4.79 2.30
C VAL A 66 -12.54 4.92 0.94
N LEU A 67 -12.23 6.15 0.55
CA LEU A 67 -11.53 6.41 -0.69
C LEU A 67 -10.11 5.82 -0.71
N THR A 68 -9.32 6.01 0.36
CA THR A 68 -7.95 5.48 0.41
C THR A 68 -7.94 3.96 0.38
N GLN A 69 -8.90 3.29 1.06
CA GLN A 69 -9.07 1.84 0.96
C GLN A 69 -9.37 1.37 -0.47
N LEU A 70 -10.28 2.05 -1.16
CA LEU A 70 -10.59 1.75 -2.55
C LEU A 70 -9.35 1.89 -3.45
N GLN A 71 -8.64 3.02 -3.32
CA GLN A 71 -7.43 3.28 -4.11
C GLN A 71 -6.32 2.27 -3.80
N ALA A 72 -6.14 1.90 -2.53
CA ALA A 72 -5.15 0.91 -2.12
C ALA A 72 -5.44 -0.47 -2.71
N ILE A 73 -6.70 -0.92 -2.71
CA ILE A 73 -7.08 -2.22 -3.29
C ILE A 73 -6.83 -2.24 -4.80
N ILE A 74 -7.36 -1.24 -5.52
CA ILE A 74 -7.26 -1.20 -7.00
C ILE A 74 -5.80 -1.06 -7.42
N VAL A 75 -5.07 -0.12 -6.83
CA VAL A 75 -3.71 0.19 -7.26
C VAL A 75 -2.71 -0.87 -6.75
N GLY A 76 -2.95 -1.48 -5.58
CA GLY A 76 -2.19 -2.65 -5.14
C GLY A 76 -2.38 -3.85 -6.08
N PHE A 77 -3.59 -4.09 -6.56
CA PHE A 77 -3.85 -5.14 -7.56
C PHE A 77 -3.17 -4.83 -8.91
N LEU A 78 -3.27 -3.58 -9.38
CA LEU A 78 -2.58 -3.15 -10.60
C LEU A 78 -1.05 -3.26 -10.45
N ALA A 79 -0.49 -2.86 -9.32
CA ALA A 79 0.94 -2.98 -9.02
C ALA A 79 1.40 -4.45 -9.06
N ALA A 80 0.58 -5.38 -8.57
CA ALA A 80 0.85 -6.81 -8.67
C ALA A 80 0.89 -7.26 -10.14
N ILE A 81 -0.12 -6.90 -10.95
CA ILE A 81 -0.15 -7.25 -12.38
C ILE A 81 1.06 -6.68 -13.12
N VAL A 82 1.38 -5.41 -12.88
CA VAL A 82 2.52 -4.74 -13.51
C VAL A 82 3.83 -5.42 -13.10
N SER A 83 3.99 -5.75 -11.82
CA SER A 83 5.16 -6.47 -11.34
C SER A 83 5.30 -7.85 -12.01
N LEU A 84 4.22 -8.63 -12.11
CA LEU A 84 4.23 -9.92 -12.82
C LEU A 84 4.59 -9.77 -14.29
N ALA A 85 4.01 -8.77 -14.97
CA ALA A 85 4.33 -8.50 -16.37
C ALA A 85 5.80 -8.11 -16.56
N MET A 86 6.33 -7.23 -15.70
CA MET A 86 7.72 -6.78 -15.73
C MET A 86 8.71 -7.88 -15.36
N GLY A 87 8.35 -8.79 -14.44
CA GLY A 87 9.19 -9.92 -14.04
C GLY A 87 9.21 -11.06 -15.06
N TRP A 88 8.08 -11.38 -15.67
CA TRP A 88 7.97 -12.54 -16.58
C TRP A 88 8.39 -12.25 -18.02
N VAL A 89 8.16 -11.03 -18.53
CA VAL A 89 8.52 -10.70 -19.93
C VAL A 89 10.00 -10.96 -20.23
N PRO A 90 10.96 -10.64 -19.35
CA PRO A 90 12.38 -10.94 -19.58
C PRO A 90 12.76 -12.42 -19.35
N GLN A 91 12.12 -13.10 -18.39
CA GLN A 91 12.53 -14.43 -17.90
C GLN A 91 11.80 -15.59 -18.60
N GLY A 92 10.62 -15.37 -19.17
CA GLY A 92 9.83 -16.39 -19.88
C GLY A 92 9.21 -17.49 -19.01
N HIS A 93 9.35 -17.41 -17.67
CA HIS A 93 8.83 -18.41 -16.74
C HIS A 93 7.54 -17.93 -16.06
N PHE A 94 6.40 -18.49 -16.46
CA PHE A 94 5.11 -18.20 -15.86
C PHE A 94 4.82 -19.17 -14.70
N ASN A 95 4.89 -18.68 -13.46
CA ASN A 95 4.48 -19.47 -12.29
C ASN A 95 3.18 -18.91 -11.70
N ILE A 96 2.08 -19.63 -11.95
CA ILE A 96 0.75 -19.25 -11.45
C ILE A 96 0.70 -19.15 -9.92
N ARG A 97 1.49 -19.96 -9.20
CA ARG A 97 1.52 -19.90 -7.72
C ARG A 97 2.12 -18.60 -7.24
N HIS A 98 3.21 -18.15 -7.87
CA HIS A 98 3.83 -16.86 -7.55
C HIS A 98 2.88 -15.72 -7.86
N ALA A 99 2.15 -15.79 -8.98
CA ALA A 99 1.13 -14.82 -9.35
C ALA A 99 0.04 -14.67 -8.27
N LEU A 100 -0.48 -15.80 -7.78
CA LEU A 100 -1.54 -15.83 -6.77
C LEU A 100 -1.05 -15.27 -5.42
N VAL A 101 0.14 -15.67 -4.99
CA VAL A 101 0.75 -15.14 -3.75
C VAL A 101 1.00 -13.64 -3.89
N LEU A 102 1.52 -13.18 -5.02
CA LEU A 102 1.87 -11.77 -5.25
C LEU A 102 0.63 -10.87 -5.33
N CYS A 103 -0.41 -11.27 -6.06
CA CYS A 103 -1.68 -10.54 -6.11
C CYS A 103 -2.34 -10.46 -4.73
N SER A 104 -2.45 -11.59 -4.03
CA SER A 104 -3.12 -11.64 -2.72
C SER A 104 -2.36 -10.88 -1.65
N SER A 105 -1.03 -11.03 -1.59
CA SER A 105 -0.19 -10.32 -0.62
C SER A 105 -0.15 -8.83 -0.92
N SER A 106 -0.07 -8.42 -2.19
CA SER A 106 -0.09 -7.00 -2.59
C SER A 106 -1.37 -6.29 -2.15
N VAL A 107 -2.53 -6.84 -2.52
CA VAL A 107 -3.83 -6.21 -2.21
C VAL A 107 -4.08 -6.16 -0.70
N SER A 108 -3.79 -7.26 0.00
CA SER A 108 -3.93 -7.31 1.46
C SER A 108 -3.00 -6.32 2.14
N THR A 109 -1.75 -6.24 1.70
CA THR A 109 -0.76 -5.31 2.25
C THR A 109 -1.18 -3.88 2.01
N ALA A 110 -1.52 -3.52 0.76
CA ALA A 110 -1.94 -2.17 0.43
C ALA A 110 -3.14 -1.74 1.27
N SER A 111 -4.15 -2.60 1.41
CA SER A 111 -5.34 -2.31 2.23
C SER A 111 -5.03 -2.18 3.71
N ILE A 112 -4.32 -3.15 4.31
CA ILE A 112 -4.02 -3.15 5.75
C ILE A 112 -3.07 -2.01 6.11
N ALA A 113 -2.01 -1.78 5.32
CA ALA A 113 -1.05 -0.71 5.57
C ALA A 113 -1.71 0.67 5.45
N SER A 114 -2.53 0.90 4.41
CA SER A 114 -3.26 2.17 4.26
C SER A 114 -4.34 2.38 5.33
N LEU A 115 -4.95 1.30 5.85
CA LEU A 115 -5.92 1.44 6.95
C LEU A 115 -5.21 1.82 8.25
N ALA A 116 -4.11 1.13 8.56
CA ALA A 116 -3.33 1.37 9.76
C ALA A 116 -2.72 2.78 9.75
N LEU A 117 -2.05 3.15 8.66
CA LEU A 117 -1.42 4.46 8.52
C LEU A 117 -2.44 5.58 8.39
N GLY A 118 -3.45 5.42 7.54
CA GLY A 118 -4.51 6.43 7.40
C GLY A 118 -5.17 6.74 8.74
N GLY A 119 -5.41 5.72 9.58
CA GLY A 119 -5.90 5.90 10.94
C GLY A 119 -4.94 6.71 11.83
N ILE A 120 -3.64 6.37 11.82
CA ILE A 120 -2.61 7.11 12.55
C ILE A 120 -2.53 8.57 12.08
N MET A 121 -2.55 8.78 10.76
CA MET A 121 -2.50 10.10 10.14
C MET A 121 -3.69 10.96 10.55
N ILE A 122 -4.90 10.40 10.53
CA ILE A 122 -6.10 11.09 11.01
C ILE A 122 -5.96 11.49 12.49
N ILE A 123 -5.46 10.59 13.35
CA ILE A 123 -5.24 10.89 14.78
C ILE A 123 -4.25 12.05 14.93
N VAL A 124 -3.14 12.02 14.19
CA VAL A 124 -2.10 13.05 14.23
C VAL A 124 -2.66 14.39 13.76
N ILE A 125 -3.40 14.42 12.65
CA ILE A 125 -3.95 15.66 12.08
C ILE A 125 -4.98 16.27 13.02
N VAL A 126 -5.94 15.47 13.51
CA VAL A 126 -6.98 15.96 14.42
C VAL A 126 -6.39 16.44 15.75
N SER A 127 -5.36 15.76 16.26
CA SER A 127 -4.67 16.17 17.49
C SER A 127 -3.86 17.45 17.29
N SER A 128 -3.14 17.56 16.16
CA SER A 128 -2.38 18.76 15.81
C SER A 128 -3.29 19.99 15.67
N HIS A 129 -4.44 19.82 15.03
CA HIS A 129 -5.46 20.87 14.92
C HIS A 129 -5.93 21.35 16.31
N LYS A 130 -6.23 20.43 17.25
CA LYS A 130 -6.61 20.79 18.62
C LYS A 130 -5.50 21.53 19.38
N CYS A 131 -4.24 21.20 19.09
CA CYS A 131 -3.07 21.84 19.67
C CYS A 131 -2.67 23.15 18.96
N LYS A 132 -3.39 23.57 17.92
CA LYS A 132 -3.06 24.74 17.06
C LYS A 132 -1.66 24.64 16.42
N ILE A 133 -1.19 23.42 16.19
CA ILE A 133 0.04 23.14 15.46
C ILE A 133 -0.34 22.78 14.03
N ASN A 134 0.46 23.23 13.05
CA ASN A 134 0.24 22.84 11.66
C ASN A 134 0.39 21.30 11.55
N PRO A 135 -0.66 20.57 11.16
CA PRO A 135 -0.62 19.12 11.05
C PRO A 135 0.45 18.62 10.07
N ASP A 136 0.78 19.38 9.03
CA ASP A 136 1.74 18.97 7.99
C ASP A 136 3.17 18.82 8.55
N ASN A 137 3.52 19.56 9.62
CA ASN A 137 4.83 19.50 10.27
C ASN A 137 5.07 18.19 11.04
N ILE A 138 4.00 17.49 11.42
CA ILE A 138 4.06 16.27 12.23
C ILE A 138 3.63 15.07 11.40
N ALA A 139 2.59 15.23 10.59
CA ALA A 139 2.01 14.18 9.77
C ALA A 139 3.00 13.68 8.70
N THR A 140 3.73 14.59 8.03
CA THR A 140 4.68 14.24 6.97
C THR A 140 5.81 13.31 7.42
N PRO A 141 6.58 13.61 8.49
CA PRO A 141 7.65 12.71 8.95
C PRO A 141 7.11 11.37 9.45
N ILE A 142 5.96 11.36 10.14
CA ILE A 142 5.31 10.12 10.61
C ILE A 142 4.89 9.26 9.42
N ALA A 143 4.25 9.86 8.41
CA ALA A 143 3.84 9.17 7.19
C ALA A 143 5.04 8.53 6.50
N ALA A 144 6.15 9.26 6.37
CA ALA A 144 7.37 8.77 5.74
C ALA A 144 7.95 7.59 6.54
N SER A 145 8.32 7.79 7.80
CA SER A 145 9.10 6.81 8.57
C SER A 145 8.28 5.57 8.96
N LEU A 146 7.04 5.77 9.42
CA LEU A 146 6.23 4.66 9.92
C LEU A 146 5.62 3.88 8.76
N GLY A 147 5.32 4.56 7.67
CA GLY A 147 4.55 3.95 6.61
C GLY A 147 5.30 2.96 5.74
N ASP A 148 6.60 3.18 5.52
CA ASP A 148 7.41 2.22 4.79
C ASP A 148 7.64 0.96 5.64
N LEU A 149 7.90 1.16 6.93
CA LEU A 149 8.04 0.07 7.90
C LEU A 149 6.77 -0.79 7.97
N THR A 150 5.59 -0.17 8.10
CA THR A 150 4.33 -0.94 8.17
C THR A 150 4.05 -1.67 6.87
N THR A 151 4.24 -1.02 5.72
CA THR A 151 4.01 -1.65 4.40
C THR A 151 4.92 -2.86 4.20
N LEU A 152 6.22 -2.72 4.46
CA LEU A 152 7.19 -3.81 4.32
C LEU A 152 6.94 -4.94 5.32
N ALA A 153 6.64 -4.61 6.58
CA ALA A 153 6.36 -5.61 7.61
C ALA A 153 5.10 -6.42 7.28
N VAL A 154 4.03 -5.76 6.83
CA VAL A 154 2.79 -6.44 6.43
C VAL A 154 3.01 -7.27 5.16
N LEU A 155 3.77 -6.75 4.18
CA LEU A 155 4.10 -7.49 2.96
C LEU A 155 4.89 -8.76 3.25
N ALA A 156 5.94 -8.64 4.08
CA ALA A 156 6.78 -9.77 4.46
C ALA A 156 5.97 -10.83 5.22
N GLY A 157 5.15 -10.40 6.19
CA GLY A 157 4.31 -11.30 6.97
C GLY A 157 3.26 -12.02 6.13
N ILE A 158 2.46 -11.28 5.34
CA ILE A 158 1.40 -11.87 4.52
C ILE A 158 1.98 -12.68 3.36
N GLY A 159 2.99 -12.14 2.66
CA GLY A 159 3.67 -12.85 1.58
C GLY A 159 4.30 -14.14 2.05
N GLY A 160 5.05 -14.11 3.15
CA GLY A 160 5.66 -15.30 3.75
C GLY A 160 4.63 -16.34 4.22
N PHE A 161 3.53 -15.89 4.84
CA PHE A 161 2.44 -16.76 5.26
C PHE A 161 1.76 -17.44 4.07
N LEU A 162 1.35 -16.67 3.06
CA LEU A 162 0.66 -17.20 1.87
C LEU A 162 1.58 -18.14 1.08
N PHE A 163 2.87 -17.81 0.98
CA PHE A 163 3.86 -18.66 0.33
C PHE A 163 4.02 -20.01 1.04
N LYS A 164 4.01 -20.03 2.39
CA LYS A 164 4.11 -21.27 3.16
C LYS A 164 2.95 -22.24 2.94
N ILE A 165 1.76 -21.72 2.63
CA ILE A 165 0.53 -22.51 2.53
C ILE A 165 0.07 -22.75 1.10
N ILE A 166 0.65 -22.07 0.09
CA ILE A 166 0.19 -22.14 -1.30
C ILE A 166 0.21 -23.57 -1.88
N ASP A 167 1.17 -24.39 -1.44
CA ASP A 167 1.32 -25.78 -1.88
C ASP A 167 0.18 -26.68 -1.40
N ASN A 168 -0.42 -26.36 -0.25
CA ASN A 168 -1.52 -27.13 0.34
C ASN A 168 -2.90 -26.48 0.08
N TYR A 169 -2.95 -25.15 -0.04
CA TYR A 169 -4.18 -24.36 -0.04
C TYR A 169 -4.18 -23.27 -1.12
N THR A 170 -4.10 -23.67 -2.39
CA THR A 170 -4.08 -22.73 -3.53
C THR A 170 -5.35 -21.87 -3.66
N TRP A 171 -6.48 -22.32 -3.10
CA TRP A 171 -7.74 -21.59 -3.11
C TRP A 171 -7.73 -20.36 -2.19
N LEU A 172 -6.89 -20.32 -1.15
CA LEU A 172 -6.93 -19.25 -0.16
C LEU A 172 -6.47 -17.89 -0.72
N PRO A 173 -5.32 -17.75 -1.42
CA PRO A 173 -4.93 -16.48 -2.03
C PRO A 173 -5.92 -15.99 -3.10
N ILE A 174 -6.54 -16.92 -3.84
CA ILE A 174 -7.62 -16.60 -4.80
C ILE A 174 -8.79 -15.98 -4.05
N MET A 175 -9.27 -16.65 -2.99
CA MET A 175 -10.39 -16.17 -2.19
C MET A 175 -10.11 -14.79 -1.60
N ILE A 176 -8.93 -14.57 -1.02
CA ILE A 176 -8.53 -13.29 -0.43
C ILE A 176 -8.57 -12.19 -1.50
N THR A 177 -7.95 -12.43 -2.66
CA THR A 177 -7.93 -11.46 -3.77
C THR A 177 -9.35 -11.14 -4.24
N LEU A 178 -10.20 -12.16 -4.43
CA LEU A 178 -11.59 -11.97 -4.86
C LEU A 178 -12.42 -11.20 -3.83
N ILE A 179 -12.26 -11.46 -2.53
CA ILE A 179 -12.97 -10.73 -1.47
C ILE A 179 -12.65 -9.23 -1.57
N PHE A 180 -11.38 -8.87 -1.69
CA PHE A 180 -11.00 -7.45 -1.85
C PHE A 180 -11.58 -6.84 -3.11
N LEU A 181 -11.52 -7.54 -4.25
CA LEU A 181 -12.10 -7.06 -5.51
C LEU A 181 -13.62 -6.88 -5.43
N ILE A 182 -14.34 -7.80 -4.79
CA ILE A 182 -15.79 -7.73 -4.58
C ILE A 182 -16.17 -6.59 -3.63
N LEU A 183 -15.30 -6.23 -2.69
CA LEU A 183 -15.51 -5.07 -1.83
C LEU A 183 -15.39 -3.74 -2.60
N THR A 184 -14.60 -3.66 -3.68
CA THR A 184 -14.38 -2.39 -4.42
C THR A 184 -15.66 -1.66 -4.86
N PRO A 185 -16.70 -2.29 -5.46
CA PRO A 185 -17.93 -1.58 -5.82
C PRO A 185 -18.62 -0.97 -4.60
N ILE A 186 -18.55 -1.60 -3.44
CA ILE A 186 -19.12 -1.07 -2.20
C ILE A 186 -18.40 0.23 -1.82
N TRP A 187 -17.06 0.22 -1.80
CA TRP A 187 -16.28 1.42 -1.50
C TRP A 187 -16.52 2.53 -2.55
N ILE A 188 -16.66 2.20 -3.83
CA ILE A 188 -17.01 3.17 -4.89
C ILE A 188 -18.34 3.86 -4.59
N VAL A 189 -19.38 3.10 -4.28
CA VAL A 189 -20.71 3.65 -4.00
C VAL A 189 -20.68 4.55 -2.76
N ILE A 190 -19.97 4.13 -1.71
CA ILE A 190 -19.85 4.92 -0.47
C ILE A 190 -19.06 6.22 -0.74
N SER A 191 -17.92 6.14 -1.42
CA SER A 191 -17.11 7.32 -1.77
C SER A 191 -17.85 8.29 -2.70
N TYR A 192 -18.61 7.79 -3.68
CA TYR A 192 -19.36 8.65 -4.61
C TYR A 192 -20.45 9.48 -3.91
N ARG A 193 -21.01 8.97 -2.82
CA ARG A 193 -22.04 9.66 -2.02
C ARG A 193 -21.46 10.71 -1.05
N ASN A 194 -20.15 10.72 -0.85
CA ASN A 194 -19.50 11.62 0.10
C ASN A 194 -18.95 12.86 -0.61
N GLU A 195 -19.46 14.04 -0.25
CA GLU A 195 -19.14 15.32 -0.88
C GLU A 195 -17.64 15.68 -0.83
N TYR A 196 -16.91 15.24 0.20
CA TYR A 196 -15.50 15.60 0.39
C TYR A 196 -14.53 14.79 -0.47
N VAL A 197 -14.97 13.65 -1.02
CA VAL A 197 -14.11 12.72 -1.76
C VAL A 197 -14.62 12.37 -3.15
N LYS A 198 -15.85 12.74 -3.50
CA LYS A 198 -16.45 12.45 -4.81
C LYS A 198 -15.60 12.96 -5.98
N ASP A 199 -15.14 14.21 -5.93
CA ASP A 199 -14.35 14.78 -7.04
C ASP A 199 -13.02 14.05 -7.21
N VAL A 200 -12.43 13.62 -6.11
CA VAL A 200 -11.21 12.82 -6.13
C VAL A 200 -11.48 11.43 -6.71
N LEU A 201 -12.58 10.80 -6.33
CA LEU A 201 -12.96 9.50 -6.87
C LEU A 201 -13.09 9.57 -8.41
N ILE A 202 -13.52 10.70 -8.96
CA ILE A 202 -13.73 10.85 -10.41
C ILE A 202 -12.42 11.24 -11.11
N HIS A 203 -11.68 12.21 -10.57
CA HIS A 203 -10.54 12.85 -11.26
C HIS A 203 -9.16 12.46 -10.73
N GLY A 204 -9.07 11.83 -9.55
CA GLY A 204 -7.83 11.57 -8.84
C GLY A 204 -7.02 10.34 -9.29
N TRP A 205 -7.48 9.57 -10.27
CA TRP A 205 -6.83 8.30 -10.65
C TRP A 205 -5.53 8.47 -11.43
N SER A 206 -5.50 9.43 -12.37
CA SER A 206 -4.33 9.64 -13.24
C SER A 206 -3.02 9.82 -12.46
N PRO A 207 -2.92 10.72 -11.45
CA PRO A 207 -1.67 10.87 -10.70
C PRO A 207 -1.34 9.64 -9.84
N VAL A 208 -2.34 8.94 -9.29
CA VAL A 208 -2.10 7.75 -8.46
C VAL A 208 -1.56 6.59 -9.29
N VAL A 209 -2.18 6.33 -10.44
CA VAL A 209 -1.76 5.26 -11.36
C VAL A 209 -0.41 5.60 -11.98
N ALA A 210 -0.18 6.86 -12.39
CA ALA A 210 1.11 7.29 -12.93
C ALA A 210 2.26 7.13 -11.92
N ALA A 211 2.04 7.55 -10.67
CA ALA A 211 3.04 7.38 -9.60
C ALA A 211 3.36 5.90 -9.34
N MET A 212 2.34 5.03 -9.35
CA MET A 212 2.52 3.59 -9.22
C MET A 212 3.38 3.04 -10.37
N PHE A 213 3.08 3.39 -11.62
CA PHE A 213 3.88 2.96 -12.77
C PHE A 213 5.34 3.41 -12.70
N ILE A 214 5.59 4.67 -12.36
CA ILE A 214 6.95 5.20 -12.18
C ILE A 214 7.68 4.42 -11.09
N SER A 215 7.01 4.15 -9.98
CA SER A 215 7.57 3.40 -8.86
C SER A 215 7.86 1.94 -9.23
N SER A 216 7.02 1.30 -10.05
CA SER A 216 7.29 -0.04 -10.60
C SER A 216 8.55 -0.09 -11.47
N VAL A 217 8.82 0.96 -12.26
CA VAL A 217 10.08 1.08 -13.01
C VAL A 217 11.28 1.13 -12.05
N GLY A 218 11.16 1.88 -10.95
CA GLY A 218 12.15 1.85 -9.86
C GLY A 218 12.32 0.45 -9.25
N GLY A 219 11.24 -0.31 -9.16
CA GLY A 219 11.22 -1.73 -8.78
C GLY A 219 12.08 -2.63 -9.66
N ILE A 220 12.06 -2.45 -10.98
CA ILE A 220 12.92 -3.20 -11.90
C ILE A 220 14.41 -2.90 -11.62
N ILE A 221 14.73 -1.63 -11.38
CA ILE A 221 16.11 -1.22 -11.07
C ILE A 221 16.56 -1.87 -9.77
N LEU A 222 15.69 -1.92 -8.75
CA LEU A 222 15.97 -2.59 -7.48
C LEU A 222 16.18 -4.11 -7.67
N ASP A 223 15.31 -4.78 -8.42
CA ASP A 223 15.45 -6.21 -8.72
C ASP A 223 16.79 -6.50 -9.42
N PHE A 224 17.13 -5.73 -10.46
CA PHE A 224 18.42 -5.85 -11.16
C PHE A 224 19.61 -5.62 -10.21
N ALA A 225 19.54 -4.61 -9.35
CA ALA A 225 20.59 -4.30 -8.39
C ALA A 225 20.79 -5.44 -7.38
N VAL A 226 19.72 -6.03 -6.86
CA VAL A 226 19.78 -7.16 -5.91
C VAL A 226 20.37 -8.41 -6.56
N GLN A 227 20.00 -8.71 -7.81
CA GLN A 227 20.54 -9.86 -8.55
C GLN A 227 22.01 -9.69 -8.91
N THR A 228 22.42 -8.47 -9.28
CA THR A 228 23.81 -8.17 -9.71
C THR A 228 24.76 -8.00 -8.51
N LEU A 229 24.28 -7.40 -7.42
CA LEU A 229 25.07 -7.08 -6.24
C LEU A 229 24.50 -7.83 -5.04
N ARG A 230 24.97 -9.07 -4.81
CA ARG A 230 24.60 -9.95 -3.68
C ARG A 230 24.71 -9.32 -2.27
N GLY A 231 25.21 -8.08 -2.14
CA GLY A 231 25.32 -7.33 -0.88
C GLY A 231 24.50 -6.02 -0.78
N VAL A 232 23.83 -5.55 -1.84
CA VAL A 232 23.10 -4.27 -1.81
C VAL A 232 21.77 -4.33 -1.06
N ALA A 233 21.16 -5.51 -0.94
CA ALA A 233 19.95 -5.73 -0.13
C ALA A 233 20.14 -5.30 1.35
N VAL A 234 21.37 -5.26 1.86
CA VAL A 234 21.70 -4.82 3.22
C VAL A 234 21.64 -3.28 3.36
N PHE A 235 21.79 -2.52 2.28
CA PHE A 235 21.84 -1.06 2.30
C PHE A 235 20.51 -0.38 1.93
N GLN A 236 19.48 -1.16 1.57
CA GLN A 236 18.15 -0.63 1.24
C GLN A 236 17.50 0.22 2.36
N PRO A 237 17.70 -0.06 3.67
CA PRO A 237 17.22 0.81 4.75
C PRO A 237 17.98 2.13 4.91
N VAL A 238 19.18 2.26 4.30
CA VAL A 238 20.09 3.43 4.46
C VAL A 238 19.92 4.44 3.33
N MET A 239 19.33 4.03 2.19
CA MET A 239 19.08 4.91 1.04
C MET A 239 17.69 5.59 1.06
N ASN A 240 16.95 5.49 2.16
CA ASN A 240 15.71 6.25 2.40
C ASN A 240 16.00 7.48 3.26
#